data_AF-A0A0M0T562-F1
#
_entry.id   AF-A0A0M0T562-F1
#
_cell.length_a   1.000
_cell.length_b   1.000
_cell.length_c   1.000
_cell.angle_alpha   90.00
_cell.angle_beta   90.00
_cell.angle_gamma   90.00
#
_symmetry.space_group_name_H-M   'P 1'
#
loop_
_entity.id
_entity.type
_entity.pdbx_description
1 polymer ?
#
loop_
_entity_poly.entity_id
_entity_poly.type
_entity_poly.pdbx_seq_one_letter_code
_entity_poly.pdbx_strand_id
1 'polypeptide(L)'
;MSQQDFIIWVFCWVDDNLTQLQQGMRFRSRGYPPKLSDAEAITMEVVGEFLGFSTDKGIWTYFRDHWREWFPELGSRANFAKQISNLWVVKQQRQEKLARLLGAPDRPVHIIDGF
;
A
#
# COMPACT_ATOMS: atom_id res chain seq x y z
N MET A 1 12.92 11.22 -15.12
CA MET A 1 12.89 9.80 -14.69
C MET A 1 11.74 9.14 -15.42
N SER A 2 11.96 7.99 -16.08
CA SER A 2 10.86 7.29 -16.75
C SER A 2 9.95 6.64 -15.71
N GLN A 3 8.75 6.25 -16.12
CA GLN A 3 7.83 5.56 -15.21
C GLN A 3 8.34 4.16 -14.81
N GLN A 4 9.08 3.52 -15.72
CA GLN A 4 9.76 2.25 -15.47
C GLN A 4 10.81 2.40 -14.37
N ASP A 5 11.69 3.41 -14.50
CA ASP A 5 12.72 3.70 -13.50
C ASP A 5 12.09 4.02 -12.14
N PHE A 6 10.96 4.75 -12.13
CA PHE A 6 10.24 5.04 -10.91
C PHE A 6 9.71 3.78 -10.23
N ILE A 7 9.05 2.89 -10.98
CA ILE A 7 8.52 1.64 -10.44
C ILE A 7 9.65 0.76 -9.89
N ILE A 8 10.76 0.64 -10.62
CA ILE A 8 11.94 -0.14 -10.19
C ILE A 8 12.52 0.46 -8.91
N TRP A 9 12.70 1.78 -8.88
CA TRP A 9 13.25 2.47 -7.72
C TRP A 9 12.36 2.29 -6.47
N VAL A 10 11.04 2.44 -6.62
CA VAL A 10 10.09 2.20 -5.53
C VAL A 10 10.14 0.74 -5.08
N PHE A 11 10.19 -0.21 -6.03
CA PHE A 11 10.27 -1.63 -5.70
C PHE A 11 11.52 -1.96 -4.88
N CYS A 12 12.70 -1.53 -5.33
CA CYS A 12 13.95 -1.74 -4.60
C CYS A 12 13.90 -1.10 -3.21
N TRP A 13 13.40 0.12 -3.11
CA TRP A 13 13.26 0.81 -1.83
C TRP A 13 12.30 0.09 -0.88
N VAL A 14 11.17 -0.40 -1.39
CA VAL A 14 10.20 -1.17 -0.60
C VAL A 14 10.80 -2.48 -0.12
N ASP A 15 11.48 -3.21 -1.00
CA ASP A 15 12.08 -4.51 -0.68
C ASP A 15 13.15 -4.36 0.42
N ASP A 16 14.05 -3.38 0.29
CA ASP A 16 15.07 -3.05 1.28
C ASP A 16 14.47 -2.66 2.65
N ASN A 17 13.29 -2.03 2.64
CA ASN A 17 12.63 -1.53 3.84
C ASN A 17 11.46 -2.40 4.30
N LEU A 18 11.23 -3.56 3.69
CA LEU A 18 10.02 -4.36 3.88
C LEU A 18 9.82 -4.74 5.35
N THR A 19 10.90 -5.14 6.02
CA THR A 19 10.87 -5.54 7.45
C THR A 19 10.50 -4.35 8.35
N GLN A 20 10.98 -3.15 8.02
CA GLN A 20 10.66 -1.93 8.76
C GLN A 20 9.22 -1.48 8.51
N LEU A 21 8.74 -1.62 7.27
CA LEU A 21 7.36 -1.32 6.88
C LEU A 21 6.36 -2.30 7.54
N GLN A 22 6.75 -3.55 7.68
CA GLN A 22 5.93 -4.59 8.32
C GLN A 22 5.86 -4.43 9.84
N GLN A 23 6.87 -3.84 10.50
CA GLN A 23 6.93 -3.68 11.97
C GLN A 23 6.62 -4.99 12.74
N GLY A 24 7.02 -6.14 12.19
CA GLY A 24 6.72 -7.46 12.75
C GLY A 24 5.29 -7.96 12.50
N MET A 25 4.43 -7.19 11.84
CA MET A 25 3.10 -7.59 11.39
C MET A 25 3.19 -8.19 9.99
N ARG A 26 2.61 -9.39 9.81
CA ARG A 26 2.35 -9.90 8.47
C ARG A 26 1.10 -9.22 7.92
N PHE A 27 1.16 -8.71 6.69
CA PHE A 27 0.00 -8.13 6.00
C PHE A 27 -1.11 -9.14 5.76
N ARG A 28 -0.89 -10.43 6.05
CA ARG A 28 -1.96 -11.40 6.21
C ARG A 28 -1.59 -12.42 7.28
N SER A 29 -2.50 -12.64 8.24
CA SER A 29 -2.30 -13.56 9.37
C SER A 29 -2.90 -14.96 9.15
N ARG A 30 -3.78 -15.16 8.16
CA ARG A 30 -4.51 -16.43 7.93
C ARG A 30 -4.81 -16.75 6.46
N GLY A 31 -4.75 -18.04 6.11
CA GLY A 31 -5.10 -18.60 4.79
C GLY A 31 -3.89 -18.93 3.92
N TYR A 32 -4.14 -19.41 2.69
CA TYR A 32 -3.09 -19.66 1.70
C TYR A 32 -2.35 -18.35 1.37
N PRO A 33 -1.01 -18.35 1.29
CA PRO A 33 -0.24 -17.14 1.00
C PRO A 33 -0.68 -16.55 -0.34
N PRO A 34 -0.84 -15.21 -0.43
CA PRO A 34 -1.04 -14.57 -1.72
C PRO A 34 0.16 -14.88 -2.61
N LYS A 35 -0.12 -15.07 -3.91
CA LYS A 35 0.93 -15.30 -4.91
C LYS A 35 1.75 -14.02 -5.17
N LEU A 36 1.08 -12.87 -5.06
CA LEU A 36 1.70 -11.56 -5.07
C LEU A 36 2.42 -11.34 -3.73
N SER A 37 3.69 -11.00 -3.78
CA SER A 37 4.48 -10.69 -2.58
C SER A 37 4.00 -9.38 -1.94
N ASP A 38 4.32 -9.23 -0.65
CA ASP A 38 3.99 -8.00 0.08
C ASP A 38 4.75 -6.79 -0.47
N ALA A 39 6.00 -6.98 -0.91
CA ALA A 39 6.79 -5.92 -1.56
C ALA A 39 6.13 -5.43 -2.86
N GLU A 40 5.64 -6.35 -3.70
CA GLU A 40 4.91 -6.00 -4.92
C GLU A 40 3.61 -5.25 -4.59
N ALA A 41 2.84 -5.72 -3.60
CA ALA A 41 1.59 -5.09 -3.22
C ALA A 41 1.80 -3.65 -2.71
N ILE A 42 2.81 -3.42 -1.86
CA ILE A 42 3.18 -2.08 -1.38
C ILE A 42 3.64 -1.21 -2.54
N THR A 43 4.48 -1.75 -3.44
CA THR A 43 4.98 -1.01 -4.61
C THR A 43 3.83 -0.53 -5.47
N MET A 44 2.87 -1.42 -5.76
CA MET A 44 1.68 -1.08 -6.52
C MET A 44 0.87 0.03 -5.84
N GLU A 45 0.71 -0.04 -4.52
CA GLU A 45 -0.02 0.98 -3.76
C GLU A 45 0.69 2.34 -3.78
N VAL A 46 1.99 2.39 -3.48
CA VAL A 46 2.78 3.62 -3.44
C VAL A 46 2.83 4.29 -4.82
N VAL A 47 3.14 3.52 -5.87
CA VAL A 47 3.17 4.03 -7.23
C VAL A 47 1.76 4.44 -7.67
N GLY A 48 0.74 3.65 -7.33
CA GLY A 48 -0.65 3.94 -7.67
C GLY A 48 -1.13 5.26 -7.07
N GLU A 49 -0.85 5.50 -5.80
CA GLU A 49 -1.13 6.77 -5.13
C GLU A 49 -0.36 7.93 -5.76
N PHE A 50 0.92 7.74 -6.09
CA PHE A 50 1.73 8.76 -6.76
C PHE A 50 1.20 9.13 -8.15
N LEU A 51 0.62 8.16 -8.87
CA LEU A 51 -0.03 8.37 -10.16
C LEU A 51 -1.46 8.96 -10.03
N GLY A 52 -1.95 9.19 -8.81
CA GLY A 52 -3.25 9.81 -8.55
C GLY A 52 -4.43 8.83 -8.49
N PHE A 53 -4.19 7.52 -8.41
CA PHE A 53 -5.28 6.56 -8.20
C PHE A 53 -5.72 6.59 -6.73
N SER A 54 -6.98 6.97 -6.50
CA SER A 54 -7.59 7.04 -5.16
C SER A 54 -8.26 5.75 -4.70
N THR A 55 -8.25 4.69 -5.52
CA THR A 55 -8.93 3.43 -5.20
C THR A 55 -8.08 2.23 -5.54
N ASP A 56 -8.16 1.19 -4.71
CA ASP A 56 -7.56 -0.14 -4.95
C ASP A 56 -7.92 -0.69 -6.34
N LYS A 57 -9.14 -0.40 -6.81
CA LYS A 57 -9.60 -0.79 -8.14
C LYS A 57 -8.81 -0.07 -9.23
N GLY A 58 -8.60 1.23 -9.10
CA GLY A 58 -7.82 2.03 -10.05
C GLY A 58 -6.38 1.53 -10.13
N ILE A 59 -5.75 1.35 -8.97
CA ILE A 59 -4.40 0.81 -8.86
C ILE A 59 -4.31 -0.58 -9.50
N TRP A 60 -5.18 -1.52 -9.10
CA TRP A 60 -5.16 -2.87 -9.64
C TRP A 60 -5.37 -2.91 -11.15
N THR A 61 -6.31 -2.11 -11.67
CA THR A 61 -6.61 -2.04 -13.11
C THR A 61 -5.40 -1.52 -13.87
N TYR A 62 -4.78 -0.45 -13.36
CA TYR A 62 -3.60 0.15 -13.96
C TYR A 62 -2.45 -0.85 -14.12
N PHE A 63 -2.09 -1.54 -13.03
CA PHE A 63 -0.99 -2.51 -13.04
C PHE A 63 -1.33 -3.76 -13.85
N ARG A 64 -2.58 -4.23 -13.83
CA ARG A 64 -3.02 -5.33 -14.69
C ARG A 64 -2.89 -4.98 -16.17
N ASP A 65 -3.19 -3.74 -16.56
CA ASP A 65 -3.25 -3.36 -17.97
C ASP A 65 -1.88 -2.93 -18.53
N HIS A 66 -1.02 -2.33 -17.71
CA HIS A 66 0.23 -1.72 -18.18
C HIS A 66 1.49 -2.44 -17.69
N TRP A 67 1.41 -3.20 -16.60
CA TRP A 67 2.59 -3.75 -15.91
C TRP A 67 2.43 -5.22 -15.56
N ARG A 68 1.52 -5.94 -16.23
CA ARG A 68 1.24 -7.35 -15.92
C ARG A 68 2.47 -8.24 -16.01
N GLU A 69 3.37 -7.94 -16.95
CA GLU A 69 4.62 -8.66 -17.15
C GLU A 69 5.56 -8.54 -15.95
N TRP A 70 5.49 -7.43 -15.22
CA TRP A 70 6.33 -7.17 -14.04
C TRP A 70 5.71 -7.72 -12.76
N PHE A 71 4.38 -7.90 -12.76
CA PHE A 71 3.62 -8.47 -11.65
C PHE A 71 2.86 -9.72 -12.12
N PRO A 72 3.53 -10.81 -12.54
CA PRO A 72 2.91 -11.97 -13.16
C PRO A 72 1.98 -12.73 -12.19
N GLU A 73 2.26 -12.66 -10.89
CA GLU A 73 1.43 -13.27 -9.85
C GLU A 73 0.30 -12.36 -9.34
N LEU A 74 0.06 -11.19 -9.98
CA LEU A 74 -1.09 -10.34 -9.68
C LEU A 74 -2.40 -11.13 -9.88
N GLY A 75 -3.03 -11.47 -8.77
CA GLY A 75 -4.27 -12.23 -8.75
C GLY A 75 -5.50 -11.36 -9.02
N SER A 76 -6.66 -11.85 -8.58
CA SER A 76 -7.90 -11.10 -8.68
C SER A 76 -7.84 -9.79 -7.89
N ARG A 77 -8.59 -8.79 -8.33
CA ARG A 77 -8.75 -7.51 -7.62
C ARG A 77 -9.13 -7.69 -6.14
N ALA A 78 -9.98 -8.67 -5.84
CA ALA A 78 -10.41 -8.96 -4.47
C ALA A 78 -9.25 -9.48 -3.61
N ASN A 79 -8.33 -10.26 -4.17
CA ASN A 79 -7.15 -10.72 -3.45
C ASN A 79 -6.16 -9.58 -3.20
N PHE A 80 -5.97 -8.72 -4.21
CA PHE A 80 -5.16 -7.51 -4.07
C PHE A 80 -5.70 -6.60 -2.97
N ALA A 81 -6.98 -6.21 -3.05
CA ALA A 81 -7.63 -5.36 -2.04
C ALA A 81 -7.53 -5.95 -0.61
N LYS A 82 -7.66 -7.27 -0.45
CA LYS A 82 -7.47 -7.94 0.85
C LYS A 82 -6.02 -7.91 1.36
N GLN A 83 -5.05 -7.85 0.46
CA GLN A 83 -3.63 -7.78 0.83
C GLN A 83 -3.28 -6.35 1.26
N ILE A 84 -3.76 -5.35 0.52
CA ILE A 84 -3.53 -3.93 0.83
C ILE A 84 -4.44 -3.35 1.91
N SER A 85 -5.55 -4.01 2.26
CA SER A 85 -6.38 -3.57 3.40
C SER A 85 -5.64 -3.58 4.74
N ASN A 86 -4.63 -4.46 4.90
CA ASN A 86 -3.81 -4.49 6.10
C ASN A 86 -2.64 -3.49 6.06
N LEU A 87 -2.31 -2.95 4.88
CA LEU A 87 -1.41 -1.80 4.73
C LEU A 87 -2.02 -0.51 5.30
N TRP A 88 -3.35 -0.39 5.26
CA TRP A 88 -4.06 0.70 5.91
C TRP A 88 -3.80 0.76 7.42
N VAL A 89 -3.66 -0.39 8.10
CA VAL A 89 -3.29 -0.44 9.52
C VAL A 89 -1.89 0.16 9.75
N VAL A 90 -0.95 -0.06 8.83
CA VAL A 90 0.39 0.55 8.85
C VAL A 90 0.33 2.05 8.54
N LYS A 91 -0.58 2.50 7.66
CA LYS A 91 -0.84 3.93 7.43
C LYS A 91 -1.45 4.61 8.65
N GLN A 92 -2.41 3.97 9.33
CA GLN A 92 -3.08 4.52 10.49
C GLN A 92 -2.17 4.59 11.71
N GLN A 93 -1.31 3.59 11.95
CA GLN A 93 -0.31 3.65 13.02
C GLN A 93 0.71 4.77 12.81
N ARG A 94 1.09 5.07 11.55
CA ARG A 94 1.91 6.25 11.22
C ARG A 94 1.15 7.54 11.50
N GLN A 95 -0.12 7.65 11.11
CA GLN A 95 -0.94 8.83 11.39
C GLN A 95 -1.14 9.06 12.90
N GLU A 96 -1.39 8.02 13.69
CA GLU A 96 -1.49 8.16 15.15
C GLU A 96 -0.18 8.61 15.77
N LYS A 97 0.95 8.04 15.34
CA LYS A 97 2.27 8.42 15.84
C LYS A 97 2.64 9.84 15.42
N LEU A 98 2.27 10.26 14.20
CA LEU A 98 2.44 11.62 13.70
C LEU A 98 1.54 12.61 14.44
N ALA A 99 0.27 12.27 14.70
CA ALA A 99 -0.66 13.08 15.48
C ALA A 99 -0.20 13.26 16.94
N ARG A 100 0.41 12.22 17.53
CA ARG A 100 1.05 12.30 18.86
C ARG A 100 2.34 13.12 18.84
N LEU A 101 3.16 13.01 17.80
CA LEU A 101 4.42 13.78 17.64
C LEU A 101 4.19 15.25 17.32
N LEU A 102 3.14 15.57 16.56
CA LEU A 102 2.77 16.95 16.19
C LEU A 102 2.00 17.69 17.29
N GLY A 103 1.81 17.06 18.46
CA GLY A 103 1.26 17.74 19.62
C GLY A 103 -0.16 18.24 19.41
N ALA A 104 -1.12 17.31 19.29
CA ALA A 104 -2.51 17.62 19.61
C ALA A 104 -2.84 17.21 21.06
N PRO A 105 -2.43 17.97 22.10
CA PRO A 105 -3.25 18.06 23.28
C PRO A 105 -4.37 19.08 22.99
N ASP A 106 -5.61 18.64 23.17
CA ASP A 106 -6.73 19.51 23.52
C ASP A 106 -7.41 20.33 22.40
N ARG A 107 -8.01 19.65 21.41
CA ARG A 107 -9.30 20.12 20.87
C ARG A 107 -10.28 18.96 20.63
N PRO A 108 -11.49 19.01 21.21
CA PRO A 108 -12.56 18.10 20.87
C PRO A 108 -13.21 18.53 19.53
N VAL A 109 -13.48 17.54 18.68
CA VAL A 109 -14.36 17.57 17.49
C VAL A 109 -13.75 18.16 16.20
N HIS A 110 -13.61 17.31 15.17
CA HIS A 110 -14.44 17.43 13.96
C HIS A 110 -14.52 16.10 13.19
N ILE A 111 -15.75 15.62 13.09
CA ILE A 111 -16.24 14.61 12.14
C ILE A 111 -15.86 15.07 10.73
N ILE A 112 -15.28 14.18 9.93
CA ILE A 112 -15.38 14.27 8.47
C ILE A 112 -16.20 13.08 8.00
N ASP A 113 -17.47 13.40 7.76
CA ASP A 113 -18.38 12.66 6.91
C ASP A 113 -17.88 12.79 5.46
N GLY A 114 -17.87 11.68 4.72
CA GLY A 114 -17.34 11.62 3.37
C GLY A 114 -18.12 10.57 2.58
N PHE A 115 -19.15 11.07 1.88
CA PHE A 115 -20.00 10.35 0.93
C PHE A 115 -19.23 9.63 -0.18
#